data_AF-A0AA39DDS8-F1
#
_entry.id   AF-A0AA39DDS8-F1
#
_cell.length_a   1.000
_cell.length_b   1.000
_cell.length_c   1.000
_cell.angle_alpha   90.00
_cell.angle_beta   90.00
_cell.angle_gamma   90.00
#
_symmetry.space_group_name_H-M   'P 1'
#
loop_
_entity.id
_entity.type
_entity.pdbx_description
1 polymer ?
#
loop_
_entity_poly.entity_id
_entity_poly.type
_entity_poly.pdbx_seq_one_letter_code
_entity_poly.pdbx_strand_id
1 'polypeptide(L)'
;MALLSQQLQRFFLTTLNCTSNVKATKKNNSVALKERARCCSAIAIDAPSFSGVAGIRWGLCRLQGPREEMEDEAVVRSDGLDGFSFAAVFDGHAGFSSVKFLRDELYKDCVAALQGGLLLNGKNFNIIREALEKAFESADAKLLNWLETTGEDAESGSTATVMLIGDDMVFISHVGDSCVVLSRSGKAEELTNPHRPYGSNKSSLEEIRRIREAGGWIVNGRICGDIAVSRAFGDMRFKTKKNELVPCLLVNFEDYLMTLLRVCYTLSGQI
;
A
#
# COMPACT_ATOMS: atom_id res chain seq x y z
N MET A 1 23.87 9.72 37.72
CA MET A 1 24.76 10.20 36.65
C MET A 1 24.50 9.36 35.43
N ALA A 2 23.92 9.97 34.39
CA ALA A 2 23.68 9.35 33.10
C ALA A 2 25.02 9.26 32.33
N LEU A 3 25.29 8.12 31.72
CA LEU A 3 26.27 8.04 30.63
C LEU A 3 25.56 7.47 29.40
N LEU A 4 25.20 8.42 28.55
CA LEU A 4 24.88 8.24 27.14
C LEU A 4 26.13 7.69 26.44
N SER A 5 26.00 6.59 25.71
CA SER A 5 26.87 6.36 24.55
C SER A 5 26.05 5.77 23.41
N GLN A 6 25.67 6.63 22.47
CA GLN A 6 25.19 6.21 21.16
C GLN A 6 26.43 5.93 20.30
N GLN A 7 26.74 4.65 20.07
CA GLN A 7 27.57 4.28 18.93
C GLN A 7 26.68 4.28 17.68
N LEU A 8 26.68 5.42 16.98
CA LEU A 8 26.20 5.54 15.61
C LEU A 8 27.08 4.65 14.71
N GLN A 9 26.58 3.47 14.33
CA GLN A 9 27.06 2.82 13.11
C GLN A 9 26.53 3.62 11.92
N ARG A 10 27.42 4.43 11.35
CA ARG A 10 27.23 5.05 10.03
C ARG A 10 26.91 3.94 9.02
N PHE A 11 25.69 3.92 8.51
CA PHE A 11 25.42 3.29 7.22
C PHE A 11 26.28 4.02 6.18
N PHE A 12 27.31 3.34 5.67
CA PHE A 12 28.04 3.82 4.51
C PHE A 12 27.04 3.86 3.35
N LEU A 13 26.71 5.06 2.88
CA LEU A 13 26.11 5.25 1.56
C LEU A 13 27.02 4.57 0.55
N THR A 14 26.62 3.43 0.03
CA THR A 14 27.13 2.96 -1.26
C THR A 14 26.67 3.97 -2.30
N THR A 15 27.58 4.83 -2.73
CA THR A 15 27.43 5.62 -3.94
C THR A 15 27.21 4.66 -5.10
N LEU A 16 25.96 4.51 -5.52
CA LEU A 16 25.64 3.86 -6.79
C LEU A 16 26.14 4.78 -7.90
N ASN A 17 27.39 4.59 -8.30
CA ASN A 17 27.94 5.14 -9.52
C ASN A 17 27.25 4.42 -10.70
N CYS A 18 26.11 4.96 -11.15
CA CYS A 18 25.56 4.63 -12.46
C CYS A 18 26.52 5.15 -13.54
N THR A 19 27.50 4.33 -13.92
CA THR A 19 28.32 4.54 -15.12
C THR A 19 27.49 4.08 -16.33
N SER A 20 26.84 5.01 -17.01
CA SER A 20 26.25 4.74 -18.32
C SER A 20 27.37 4.65 -19.36
N ASN A 21 27.68 3.43 -19.79
CA ASN A 21 28.56 3.19 -20.93
C ASN A 21 27.81 3.53 -22.23
N VAL A 22 27.81 4.80 -22.62
CA VAL A 22 27.35 5.24 -23.94
C VAL A 22 28.54 5.17 -24.91
N LYS A 23 28.50 4.19 -25.84
CA LYS A 23 29.44 4.15 -26.97
C LYS A 23 29.26 5.40 -27.83
N ALA A 24 30.31 6.23 -27.90
CA ALA A 24 30.32 7.47 -28.65
C ALA A 24 30.32 7.20 -30.17
N THR A 25 29.25 7.58 -30.87
CA THR A 25 29.28 7.89 -32.29
C THR A 25 29.54 9.39 -32.48
N LYS A 26 30.65 9.73 -33.16
CA LYS A 26 31.07 11.09 -33.48
C LYS A 26 29.98 11.86 -34.24
N LYS A 27 29.49 12.96 -33.66
CA LYS A 27 29.14 14.18 -34.40
C LYS A 27 29.17 15.39 -33.47
N ASN A 28 29.91 16.41 -33.89
CA ASN A 28 30.14 17.66 -33.20
C ASN A 28 28.82 18.42 -32.95
N ASN A 29 28.56 18.78 -31.69
CA ASN A 29 28.02 20.08 -31.27
C ASN A 29 28.01 20.14 -29.74
N SER A 30 28.81 21.05 -29.19
CA SER A 30 28.93 21.28 -27.74
C SER A 30 27.78 22.14 -27.22
N VAL A 31 26.88 21.54 -26.44
CA VAL A 31 25.94 22.28 -25.57
C VAL A 31 26.27 21.89 -24.13
N ALA A 32 26.72 22.87 -23.34
CA ALA A 32 27.05 22.69 -21.93
C ALA A 32 25.76 22.50 -21.11
N LEU A 33 25.50 21.27 -20.66
CA LEU A 33 24.45 21.00 -19.67
C LEU A 33 25.01 21.27 -18.27
N LYS A 34 24.43 22.27 -17.60
CA LYS A 34 24.73 22.63 -16.22
C LYS A 34 24.14 21.54 -15.31
N GLU A 35 24.99 20.74 -14.66
CA GLU A 35 24.57 19.79 -13.64
C GLU A 35 23.92 20.55 -12.47
N ARG A 36 22.59 20.47 -12.36
CA ARG A 36 21.89 20.87 -11.14
C ARG A 36 21.97 19.70 -10.16
N ALA A 37 22.83 19.84 -9.16
CA ALA A 37 22.82 18.99 -7.98
C ALA A 37 21.40 19.02 -7.37
N ARG A 38 20.68 17.90 -7.47
CA ARG A 38 19.39 17.73 -6.79
C ARG A 38 19.69 17.50 -5.32
N CYS A 39 19.32 18.46 -4.49
CA CYS A 39 19.42 18.35 -3.04
C CYS A 39 18.38 17.31 -2.59
N CYS A 40 18.84 16.14 -2.15
CA CYS A 40 17.99 15.14 -1.53
C CYS A 40 17.67 15.59 -0.10
N SER A 41 16.41 15.96 0.18
CA SER A 41 15.93 16.05 1.54
C SER A 41 15.46 14.66 1.99
N ALA A 42 16.39 13.76 2.30
CA ALA A 42 16.05 12.62 3.15
C ALA A 42 15.93 13.18 4.57
N ILE A 43 14.71 13.59 4.95
CA ILE A 43 14.45 13.92 6.35
C ILE A 43 14.33 12.57 7.06
N ALA A 44 15.45 12.09 7.59
CA ALA A 44 15.39 11.25 8.78
C ALA A 44 14.86 12.17 9.88
N ILE A 45 13.53 12.20 10.03
CA ILE A 45 12.96 12.79 11.24
C ILE A 45 13.51 11.88 12.33
N ASP A 46 14.32 12.43 13.25
CA ASP A 46 14.41 11.86 14.59
C ASP A 46 12.97 11.89 15.10
N ALA A 47 12.22 10.83 14.80
CA ALA A 47 10.82 10.75 15.11
C ALA A 47 10.76 11.00 16.62
N PRO A 48 10.02 12.03 17.09
CA PRO A 48 9.71 12.11 18.51
C PRO A 48 9.24 10.71 18.89
N SER A 49 9.70 10.18 20.03
CA SER A 49 9.28 8.87 20.51
C SER A 49 7.76 8.87 20.58
N PHE A 50 7.11 8.49 19.48
CA PHE A 50 5.70 8.27 19.43
C PHE A 50 5.49 7.20 20.49
N SER A 51 4.53 7.43 21.37
CA SER A 51 4.05 6.44 22.34
C SER A 51 3.37 5.28 21.61
N GLY A 52 4.06 4.70 20.63
CA GLY A 52 3.65 3.57 19.82
C GLY A 52 4.31 2.30 20.30
N VAL A 53 4.00 1.22 19.59
CA VAL A 53 4.54 -0.13 19.80
C VAL A 53 6.03 -0.08 20.11
N ALA A 54 6.42 -0.58 21.28
CA ALA A 54 7.79 -0.49 21.75
C ALA A 54 8.75 -1.09 20.72
N GLY A 55 9.69 -0.27 20.21
CA GLY A 55 10.81 -0.73 19.39
C GLY A 55 10.69 -0.59 17.87
N ILE A 56 9.56 -0.13 17.32
CA ILE A 56 9.43 0.09 15.87
C ILE A 56 9.81 1.53 15.51
N ARG A 57 10.73 1.69 14.55
CA ARG A 57 11.11 2.99 13.96
C ARG A 57 10.61 3.06 12.53
N TRP A 58 10.04 4.21 12.16
CA TRP A 58 9.44 4.43 10.86
C TRP A 58 10.24 5.43 10.04
N GLY A 59 10.29 5.20 8.73
CA GLY A 59 10.76 6.16 7.73
C GLY A 59 9.79 6.15 6.57
N LEU A 60 9.46 7.33 6.04
CA LEU A 60 8.48 7.49 4.96
C LEU A 60 8.98 8.55 3.99
N CYS A 61 8.89 8.25 2.70
CA CYS A 61 9.27 9.16 1.63
C CYS A 61 8.25 9.04 0.50
N ARG A 62 7.85 10.18 -0.05
CA ARG A 62 6.91 10.29 -1.17
C ARG A 62 7.47 11.28 -2.16
N LEU A 63 7.48 10.91 -3.43
CA LEU A 63 8.01 11.73 -4.52
C LEU A 63 7.12 11.54 -5.75
N GLN A 64 6.65 12.64 -6.33
CA GLN A 64 5.83 12.62 -7.55
C GLN A 64 6.57 12.02 -8.75
N GLY A 65 7.88 12.23 -8.82
CA GLY A 65 8.68 11.76 -9.95
C GLY A 65 8.28 12.46 -11.27
N PRO A 66 8.16 11.72 -12.38
CA PRO A 66 7.90 12.30 -13.71
C PRO A 66 6.41 12.48 -14.05
N ARG A 67 5.48 12.02 -13.19
CA ARG A 67 4.05 12.18 -13.42
C ARG A 67 3.66 13.66 -13.30
N GLU A 68 2.63 14.07 -14.04
CA GLU A 68 2.11 15.44 -13.99
C GLU A 68 1.44 15.74 -12.64
N GLU A 69 0.80 14.73 -12.05
CA GLU A 69 0.12 14.80 -10.76
C GLU A 69 0.69 13.78 -9.76
N MET A 70 0.58 14.10 -8.47
CA MET A 70 0.94 13.21 -7.36
C MET A 70 -0.32 12.59 -6.77
N GLU A 71 -0.61 11.35 -7.18
CA GLU A 71 -1.80 10.63 -6.72
C GLU A 71 -1.50 9.66 -5.56
N ASP A 72 -0.24 9.51 -5.13
CA ASP A 72 0.12 8.61 -4.02
C ASP A 72 0.01 9.28 -2.63
N GLU A 73 -0.36 8.49 -1.63
CA GLU A 73 -0.30 8.87 -0.22
C GLU A 73 0.20 7.72 0.64
N ALA A 74 0.88 8.04 1.74
CA ALA A 74 1.35 7.06 2.70
C ALA A 74 1.19 7.59 4.12
N VAL A 75 0.68 6.76 5.02
CA VAL A 75 0.30 7.14 6.38
C VAL A 75 0.90 6.15 7.37
N VAL A 76 1.38 6.67 8.51
CA VAL A 76 1.70 5.86 9.69
C VAL A 76 0.98 6.45 10.90
N ARG A 77 0.25 5.61 11.64
CA ARG A 77 -0.46 5.93 12.89
C ARG A 77 -0.08 4.89 13.94
N SER A 78 0.03 5.31 15.19
CA SER A 78 0.35 4.41 16.33
C SER A 78 -0.62 4.57 17.49
N ASP A 79 -1.65 5.39 17.31
CA ASP A 79 -2.75 5.57 18.23
C ASP A 79 -3.84 4.51 18.00
N GLY A 80 -4.76 4.34 18.95
CA GLY A 80 -6.06 3.69 18.72
C GLY A 80 -6.10 2.17 18.49
N LEU A 81 -4.97 1.46 18.45
CA LEU A 81 -4.92 0.02 18.13
C LEU A 81 -4.21 -0.83 19.20
N ASP A 82 -4.39 -0.52 20.48
CA ASP A 82 -4.01 -1.39 21.60
C ASP A 82 -2.58 -1.97 21.53
N GLY A 83 -1.58 -1.20 21.07
CA GLY A 83 -0.20 -1.68 20.92
C GLY A 83 0.16 -2.17 19.52
N PHE A 84 -0.67 -1.89 18.51
CA PHE A 84 -0.35 -1.99 17.09
C PHE A 84 -0.18 -0.60 16.46
N SER A 85 0.68 -0.50 15.46
CA SER A 85 0.80 0.61 14.54
C SER A 85 0.12 0.26 13.22
N PHE A 86 -0.57 1.23 12.63
CA PHE A 86 -1.14 1.19 11.29
C PHE A 86 -0.20 1.91 10.33
N ALA A 87 0.20 1.25 9.25
CA ALA A 87 0.89 1.87 8.13
C ALA A 87 0.14 1.55 6.84
N ALA A 88 -0.01 2.51 5.95
CA ALA A 88 -0.69 2.32 4.68
C ALA A 88 -0.01 3.06 3.54
N VAL A 89 -0.06 2.48 2.35
CA VAL A 89 0.25 3.12 1.07
C VAL A 89 -0.99 3.04 0.19
N PHE A 90 -1.32 4.17 -0.43
CA PHE A 90 -2.40 4.36 -1.37
C PHE A 90 -1.79 4.86 -2.68
N ASP A 91 -2.04 4.13 -3.77
CA ASP A 91 -1.68 4.53 -5.14
C ASP A 91 -3.00 4.85 -5.84
N GLY A 92 -3.22 6.14 -6.09
CA GLY A 92 -4.44 6.67 -6.68
C GLY A 92 -4.39 6.69 -8.20
N HIS A 93 -5.57 6.69 -8.82
CA HIS A 93 -5.70 6.89 -10.25
C HIS A 93 -6.98 7.65 -10.60
N ALA A 94 -6.92 8.39 -11.70
CA ALA A 94 -8.04 9.19 -12.22
C ALA A 94 -8.56 10.23 -11.20
N GLY A 95 -7.65 10.81 -10.42
CA GLY A 95 -7.93 11.82 -9.41
C GLY A 95 -7.41 11.43 -8.02
N PHE A 96 -7.17 12.44 -7.17
CA PHE A 96 -6.67 12.24 -5.81
C PHE A 96 -7.78 12.05 -4.77
N SER A 97 -9.05 12.24 -5.16
CA SER A 97 -10.17 12.27 -4.22
C SER A 97 -10.37 10.95 -3.46
N SER A 98 -10.25 9.80 -4.15
CA SER A 98 -10.31 8.48 -3.50
C SER A 98 -9.19 8.29 -2.46
N VAL A 99 -7.96 8.68 -2.80
CA VAL A 99 -6.81 8.59 -1.89
C VAL A 99 -6.98 9.49 -0.66
N LYS A 100 -7.42 10.74 -0.89
CA LYS A 100 -7.71 11.70 0.18
C LYS A 100 -8.75 11.16 1.15
N PHE A 101 -9.82 10.55 0.64
CA PHE A 101 -10.86 9.94 1.45
C PHE A 101 -10.31 8.76 2.27
N LEU A 102 -9.59 7.82 1.64
CA LEU A 102 -9.04 6.65 2.32
C LEU A 102 -8.03 7.01 3.41
N ARG A 103 -7.20 8.03 3.17
CA ARG A 103 -6.26 8.58 4.17
C ARG A 103 -6.95 8.95 5.47
N ASP A 104 -8.17 9.49 5.38
CA ASP A 104 -8.89 10.07 6.50
C ASP A 104 -9.89 9.08 7.13
N GLU A 105 -10.46 8.16 6.35
CA GLU A 105 -11.55 7.26 6.80
C GLU A 105 -11.14 5.79 6.99
N LEU A 106 -10.23 5.23 6.18
CA LEU A 106 -9.94 3.78 6.23
C LEU A 106 -9.36 3.35 7.58
N TYR A 107 -8.49 4.18 8.17
CA TYR A 107 -7.95 3.94 9.51
C TYR A 107 -9.06 3.89 10.57
N LYS A 108 -10.05 4.79 10.49
CA LYS A 108 -11.17 4.84 11.46
C LYS A 108 -12.00 3.56 11.38
N ASP A 109 -12.25 3.07 10.17
CA ASP A 109 -13.00 1.83 9.94
C ASP A 109 -12.23 0.60 10.42
N CYS A 110 -10.92 0.55 10.18
CA CYS A 110 -10.07 -0.50 10.72
C CYS A 110 -10.05 -0.49 12.27
N VAL A 111 -9.91 0.69 12.89
CA VAL A 111 -9.96 0.83 14.35
C VAL A 111 -11.31 0.37 14.88
N ALA A 112 -12.42 0.84 14.30
CA ALA A 112 -13.77 0.47 14.73
C ALA A 112 -14.01 -1.05 14.63
N ALA A 113 -13.53 -1.69 13.55
CA ALA A 113 -13.67 -3.13 13.36
C ALA A 113 -12.80 -3.95 14.31
N LEU A 114 -11.68 -3.40 14.78
CA LEU A 114 -10.71 -4.07 15.65
C LEU A 114 -10.83 -3.71 17.13
N GLN A 115 -11.77 -2.83 17.49
CA GLN A 115 -12.07 -2.45 18.88
C GLN A 115 -12.40 -3.68 19.76
N GLY A 116 -12.14 -3.54 21.07
CA GLY A 116 -12.45 -4.58 22.06
C GLY A 116 -11.33 -5.61 22.27
N GLY A 117 -10.07 -5.26 21.96
CA GLY A 117 -8.91 -6.14 22.19
C GLY A 117 -8.85 -7.34 21.24
N LEU A 118 -9.47 -7.25 20.06
CA LEU A 118 -9.50 -8.35 19.09
C LEU A 118 -8.09 -8.74 18.63
N LEU A 119 -7.21 -7.74 18.47
CA LEU A 119 -5.79 -7.94 18.13
C LEU A 119 -5.00 -8.57 19.30
N LEU A 120 -5.29 -8.17 20.54
CA LEU A 120 -4.59 -8.63 21.75
C LEU A 120 -4.94 -10.06 22.16
N ASN A 121 -6.17 -10.51 21.89
CA ASN A 121 -6.66 -11.80 22.39
C ASN A 121 -6.22 -13.01 21.54
N GLY A 122 -5.42 -12.80 20.49
CA GLY A 122 -4.54 -13.80 19.86
C GLY A 122 -5.16 -15.12 19.37
N LYS A 123 -6.49 -15.29 19.37
CA LYS A 123 -7.12 -16.63 19.30
C LYS A 123 -8.01 -16.90 18.10
N ASN A 124 -8.30 -15.93 17.22
CA ASN A 124 -9.05 -16.26 16.01
C ASN A 124 -8.73 -15.36 14.81
N PHE A 125 -7.77 -15.80 13.99
CA PHE A 125 -7.42 -15.18 12.72
C PHE A 125 -8.64 -14.90 11.83
N ASN A 126 -9.58 -15.85 11.77
CA ASN A 126 -10.76 -15.70 10.91
C ASN A 126 -11.61 -14.50 11.33
N ILE A 127 -11.71 -14.21 12.63
CA ILE A 127 -12.48 -13.05 13.12
C ILE A 127 -11.77 -11.75 12.74
N ILE A 128 -10.45 -11.67 12.89
CA ILE A 128 -9.67 -10.48 12.52
C ILE A 128 -9.77 -10.25 11.01
N ARG A 129 -9.64 -11.32 10.21
CA ARG A 129 -9.84 -11.27 8.76
C ARG A 129 -11.23 -10.73 8.43
N GLU A 130 -12.29 -11.36 8.91
CA GLU A 130 -13.67 -10.94 8.64
C GLU A 130 -13.94 -9.49 9.08
N ALA A 131 -13.34 -9.05 10.20
CA ALA A 131 -13.46 -7.68 10.67
C ALA A 131 -12.79 -6.68 9.71
N LEU A 132 -11.57 -6.98 9.26
CA LEU A 132 -10.83 -6.15 8.31
C LEU A 132 -11.47 -6.13 6.92
N GLU A 133 -12.00 -7.26 6.46
CA GLU A 133 -12.76 -7.36 5.21
C GLU A 133 -13.98 -6.44 5.25
N LYS A 134 -14.78 -6.52 6.34
CA LYS A 134 -15.92 -5.63 6.57
C LYS A 134 -15.52 -4.17 6.69
N ALA A 135 -14.36 -3.86 7.26
CA ALA A 135 -13.86 -2.50 7.35
C ALA A 135 -13.57 -1.91 5.96
N PHE A 136 -12.94 -2.69 5.08
CA PHE A 136 -12.66 -2.26 3.71
C PHE A 136 -13.95 -2.15 2.88
N GLU A 137 -14.87 -3.11 3.01
CA GLU A 137 -16.21 -3.05 2.41
C GLU A 137 -16.95 -1.76 2.83
N SER A 138 -16.95 -1.47 4.13
CA SER A 138 -17.59 -0.28 4.67
C SER A 138 -16.95 1.00 4.16
N ALA A 139 -15.62 1.06 4.14
CA ALA A 139 -14.88 2.22 3.65
C ALA A 139 -15.14 2.47 2.15
N ASP A 140 -15.21 1.41 1.33
CA ASP A 140 -15.51 1.53 -0.10
C ASP A 140 -16.95 1.99 -0.34
N ALA A 141 -17.92 1.44 0.40
CA ALA A 141 -19.32 1.88 0.31
C ALA A 141 -19.48 3.37 0.67
N LYS A 142 -18.77 3.84 1.70
CA LYS A 142 -18.76 5.26 2.08
C LYS A 142 -18.07 6.12 1.03
N LEU A 143 -16.96 5.65 0.47
CA LEU A 143 -16.24 6.35 -0.60
C LEU A 143 -17.12 6.52 -1.84
N LEU A 144 -17.79 5.46 -2.30
CA LEU A 144 -18.69 5.53 -3.44
C LEU A 144 -19.81 6.56 -3.20
N ASN A 145 -20.46 6.52 -2.04
CA ASN A 145 -21.49 7.51 -1.69
C ASN A 145 -20.93 8.95 -1.66
N TRP A 146 -19.71 9.11 -1.13
CA TRP A 146 -19.04 10.41 -1.07
C TRP A 146 -18.67 10.95 -2.47
N LEU A 147 -18.15 10.10 -3.36
CA LEU A 147 -17.86 10.44 -4.76
C LEU A 147 -19.13 10.80 -5.54
N GLU A 148 -20.22 10.04 -5.35
CA GLU A 148 -21.51 10.34 -5.99
C GLU A 148 -22.10 11.68 -5.49
N THR A 149 -21.92 12.01 -4.21
CA THR A 149 -22.44 13.24 -3.61
C THR A 149 -21.62 14.47 -4.00
N THR A 150 -20.30 14.35 -4.06
CA THR A 150 -19.40 15.50 -4.34
C THR A 150 -19.26 15.76 -5.83
N GLY A 151 -19.24 14.71 -6.67
CA GLY A 151 -19.00 14.81 -8.11
C GLY A 151 -17.56 15.16 -8.51
N GLU A 152 -16.69 15.47 -7.54
CA GLU A 152 -15.26 15.69 -7.77
C GLU A 152 -14.54 14.36 -7.96
N ASP A 153 -13.74 14.25 -9.02
CA ASP A 153 -13.06 13.01 -9.43
C ASP A 153 -13.93 11.76 -9.26
N ALA A 154 -15.18 11.80 -9.74
CA ALA A 154 -16.18 10.75 -9.51
C ALA A 154 -15.74 9.37 -10.05
N GLU A 155 -14.78 9.37 -10.98
CA GLU A 155 -14.15 8.20 -11.56
C GLU A 155 -12.83 7.80 -10.90
N SER A 156 -12.39 8.52 -9.87
CA SER A 156 -11.17 8.17 -9.15
C SER A 156 -11.28 6.81 -8.47
N GLY A 157 -10.13 6.17 -8.34
CA GLY A 157 -9.96 5.00 -7.52
C GLY A 157 -8.61 5.01 -6.83
N SER A 158 -8.40 4.02 -5.99
CA SER A 158 -7.14 3.86 -5.26
C SER A 158 -6.89 2.41 -4.91
N THR A 159 -5.65 1.97 -5.06
CA THR A 159 -5.16 0.80 -4.35
C THR A 159 -5.00 1.11 -2.86
N ALA A 160 -4.93 0.08 -2.02
CA ALA A 160 -4.61 0.23 -0.61
C ALA A 160 -3.81 -0.97 -0.13
N THR A 161 -2.63 -0.71 0.43
CA THR A 161 -1.84 -1.72 1.11
C THR A 161 -1.62 -1.28 2.54
N VAL A 162 -2.33 -1.92 3.46
CA VAL A 162 -2.36 -1.60 4.89
C VAL A 162 -1.61 -2.69 5.66
N MET A 163 -0.76 -2.27 6.58
CA MET A 163 -0.01 -3.10 7.50
C MET A 163 -0.35 -2.70 8.94
N LEU A 164 -0.84 -3.66 9.73
CA LEU A 164 -0.93 -3.54 11.18
C LEU A 164 0.23 -4.31 11.80
N ILE A 165 1.08 -3.62 12.55
CA ILE A 165 2.25 -4.22 13.18
C ILE A 165 2.29 -3.89 14.66
N GLY A 166 2.36 -4.92 15.49
CA GLY A 166 2.29 -4.83 16.94
C GLY A 166 2.76 -6.13 17.56
N ASP A 167 3.37 -6.06 18.73
CA ASP A 167 3.89 -7.24 19.44
C ASP A 167 4.79 -8.13 18.53
N ASP A 168 4.41 -9.40 18.34
CA ASP A 168 5.05 -10.40 17.48
C ASP A 168 4.27 -10.66 16.17
N MET A 169 3.41 -9.73 15.75
CA MET A 169 2.40 -9.95 14.73
C MET A 169 2.40 -8.87 13.64
N VAL A 170 2.24 -9.30 12.39
CA VAL A 170 2.05 -8.43 11.22
C VAL A 170 0.81 -8.89 10.45
N PHE A 171 -0.19 -8.03 10.35
CA PHE A 171 -1.36 -8.23 9.51
C PHE A 171 -1.26 -7.35 8.28
N ILE A 172 -1.49 -7.91 7.10
CA ILE A 172 -1.49 -7.15 5.85
C ILE A 172 -2.85 -7.29 5.18
N SER A 173 -3.50 -6.15 4.99
CA SER A 173 -4.72 -5.99 4.21
C SER A 173 -4.39 -5.31 2.90
N HIS A 174 -4.59 -5.99 1.78
CA HIS A 174 -4.08 -5.57 0.48
C HIS A 174 -5.16 -5.57 -0.60
N VAL A 175 -5.20 -4.50 -1.37
CA VAL A 175 -6.03 -4.29 -2.57
C VAL A 175 -5.19 -3.54 -3.60
N GLY A 176 -4.98 -4.10 -4.78
CA GLY A 176 -4.30 -3.45 -5.90
C GLY A 176 -2.98 -4.13 -6.22
N ASP A 177 -1.98 -3.39 -6.65
CA ASP A 177 -0.68 -3.95 -7.08
C ASP A 177 0.54 -3.27 -6.46
N SER A 178 0.33 -2.51 -5.39
CA SER A 178 1.37 -2.17 -4.41
C SER A 178 1.95 -3.43 -3.74
N CYS A 179 3.13 -3.32 -3.10
CA CYS A 179 3.85 -4.47 -2.56
C CYS A 179 4.36 -4.23 -1.13
N VAL A 180 4.25 -5.26 -0.28
CA VAL A 180 4.96 -5.32 1.01
C VAL A 180 6.10 -6.32 0.90
N VAL A 181 7.30 -5.90 1.28
CA VAL A 181 8.48 -6.77 1.36
C VAL A 181 9.04 -6.72 2.78
N LEU A 182 9.23 -7.90 3.37
CA LEU A 182 9.89 -8.06 4.66
C LEU A 182 11.32 -8.57 4.44
N SER A 183 12.29 -7.99 5.13
CA SER A 183 13.65 -8.52 5.20
C SER A 183 13.90 -9.18 6.55
N ARG A 184 14.28 -10.46 6.54
CA ARG A 184 14.66 -11.22 7.74
C ARG A 184 15.98 -11.93 7.49
N SER A 185 16.96 -11.71 8.38
CA SER A 185 18.29 -12.32 8.28
C SER A 185 18.95 -12.11 6.90
N GLY A 186 18.76 -10.92 6.32
CA GLY A 186 19.31 -10.55 5.01
C GLY A 186 18.56 -11.13 3.80
N LYS A 187 17.43 -11.81 4.00
CA LYS A 187 16.59 -12.36 2.92
C LYS A 187 15.30 -11.55 2.80
N ALA A 188 14.98 -11.13 1.58
CA ALA A 188 13.73 -10.47 1.25
C ALA A 188 12.63 -11.51 0.99
N GLU A 189 11.43 -11.22 1.49
CA GLU A 189 10.22 -12.02 1.33
C GLU A 189 9.07 -11.08 0.92
N GLU A 190 8.47 -11.32 -0.25
CA GLU A 190 7.28 -10.61 -0.70
C GLU A 190 6.06 -11.15 0.05
N LEU A 191 5.32 -10.26 0.72
CA LEU A 191 4.19 -10.61 1.58
C LEU A 191 2.83 -10.37 0.92
N THR A 192 2.79 -9.82 -0.29
CA THR A 192 1.56 -9.57 -1.03
C THR A 192 1.67 -10.08 -2.47
N ASN A 193 0.54 -10.53 -3.02
CA ASN A 193 0.43 -10.88 -4.44
C ASN A 193 -0.38 -9.79 -5.16
N PRO A 194 0.08 -9.26 -6.30
CA PRO A 194 -0.59 -8.17 -6.99
C PRO A 194 -1.93 -8.62 -7.59
N HIS A 195 -2.97 -7.80 -7.42
CA HIS A 195 -4.28 -7.97 -8.05
C HIS A 195 -4.27 -7.38 -9.46
N ARG A 196 -3.77 -8.18 -10.41
CA ARG A 196 -3.63 -7.79 -11.82
C ARG A 196 -4.51 -8.66 -12.72
N PRO A 197 -5.17 -8.07 -13.73
CA PRO A 197 -5.96 -8.81 -14.73
C PRO A 197 -5.07 -9.49 -15.80
N TYR A 198 -3.80 -9.77 -15.48
CA TYR A 198 -2.83 -10.40 -16.36
C TYR A 198 -1.72 -11.06 -15.54
N GLY A 199 -1.01 -11.99 -16.15
CA GLY A 199 0.07 -12.74 -15.50
C GLY A 199 -0.29 -14.20 -15.24
N SER A 200 0.66 -14.93 -14.68
CA SER A 200 0.57 -16.38 -14.47
C SER A 200 0.64 -16.81 -13.00
N ASN A 201 0.73 -15.85 -12.07
CA ASN A 201 0.68 -16.16 -10.64
C ASN A 201 -0.78 -16.52 -10.24
N LYS A 202 -0.93 -17.20 -9.09
CA LYS A 202 -2.23 -17.70 -8.62
C LYS A 202 -3.27 -16.57 -8.50
N SER A 203 -2.90 -15.46 -7.87
CA SER A 203 -3.78 -14.30 -7.66
C SER A 203 -4.28 -13.72 -8.99
N SER A 204 -3.38 -13.51 -9.96
CA SER A 204 -3.74 -13.03 -11.29
C SER A 204 -4.67 -13.99 -12.04
N LEU A 205 -4.48 -15.31 -11.91
CA LEU A 205 -5.36 -16.30 -12.54
C LEU A 205 -6.77 -16.29 -11.92
N GLU A 206 -6.86 -16.15 -10.59
CA GLU A 206 -8.12 -16.01 -9.86
C GLU A 206 -8.85 -14.72 -10.26
N GLU A 207 -8.13 -13.61 -10.38
CA GLU A 207 -8.69 -12.33 -10.82
C GLU A 207 -9.18 -12.37 -12.27
N ILE A 208 -8.38 -12.93 -13.19
CA ILE A 208 -8.80 -13.12 -14.60
C ILE A 208 -10.08 -13.96 -14.67
N ARG A 209 -10.18 -15.02 -13.86
CA ARG A 209 -11.37 -15.85 -13.79
C ARG A 209 -12.57 -15.06 -13.28
N ARG A 210 -12.43 -14.35 -12.16
CA ARG A 210 -13.47 -13.51 -11.56
C ARG A 210 -14.00 -12.47 -12.54
N ILE A 211 -13.10 -11.77 -13.24
CA ILE A 211 -13.45 -10.74 -14.24
C ILE A 211 -14.30 -11.35 -15.36
N ARG A 212 -13.92 -12.53 -15.87
CA ARG A 212 -14.66 -13.23 -16.94
C ARG A 212 -16.01 -13.77 -16.47
N GLU A 213 -16.08 -14.30 -15.25
CA GLU A 213 -17.32 -14.78 -14.63
C GLU A 213 -18.31 -13.64 -14.38
N ALA A 214 -17.80 -12.45 -14.01
CA ALA A 214 -18.55 -11.21 -13.95
C ALA A 214 -18.84 -10.60 -15.34
N GLY A 215 -18.58 -11.32 -16.45
CA GLY A 215 -18.90 -10.92 -17.82
C GLY A 215 -18.02 -9.82 -18.43
N GLY A 216 -16.95 -9.42 -17.75
CA GLY A 216 -15.96 -8.49 -18.30
C GLY A 216 -15.00 -9.16 -19.26
N TRP A 217 -14.25 -8.35 -19.99
CA TRP A 217 -13.20 -8.80 -20.90
C TRP A 217 -11.89 -8.08 -20.58
N ILE A 218 -10.77 -8.63 -21.04
CA ILE A 218 -9.44 -8.10 -20.78
C ILE A 218 -8.73 -7.89 -22.11
N VAL A 219 -8.26 -6.66 -22.37
CA VAL A 219 -7.51 -6.28 -23.57
C VAL A 219 -6.25 -5.56 -23.13
N ASN A 220 -5.09 -5.96 -23.67
CA ASN A 220 -3.79 -5.36 -23.35
C ASN A 220 -3.50 -5.27 -21.83
N GLY A 221 -3.92 -6.30 -21.08
CA GLY A 221 -3.73 -6.34 -19.62
C GLY A 221 -4.60 -5.34 -18.85
N ARG A 222 -5.71 -4.88 -19.43
CA ARG A 222 -6.66 -3.96 -18.80
C ARG A 222 -8.08 -4.50 -18.87
N ILE A 223 -8.83 -4.37 -17.78
CA ILE A 223 -10.25 -4.71 -17.71
C ILE A 223 -11.01 -3.74 -18.60
N CYS A 224 -11.80 -4.27 -19.52
CA CYS A 224 -12.52 -3.53 -20.57
C CYS A 224 -11.62 -2.60 -21.40
N GLY A 225 -10.30 -2.84 -21.43
CA GLY A 225 -9.31 -1.98 -22.09
C GLY A 225 -8.92 -0.72 -21.31
N ASP A 226 -9.41 -0.55 -20.08
CA ASP A 226 -9.35 0.70 -19.33
C ASP A 226 -8.43 0.59 -18.09
N ILE A 227 -8.83 -0.17 -17.06
CA ILE A 227 -8.10 -0.23 -15.78
C ILE A 227 -7.12 -1.42 -15.72
N ALA A 228 -5.90 -1.19 -15.22
CA ALA A 228 -4.81 -2.18 -15.18
C ALA A 228 -4.69 -2.94 -13.85
N VAL A 229 -5.48 -2.55 -12.83
CA VAL A 229 -5.62 -3.25 -11.55
C VAL A 229 -7.00 -3.91 -11.50
N SER A 230 -7.09 -5.07 -10.86
CA SER A 230 -8.35 -5.83 -10.80
C SER A 230 -9.13 -5.61 -9.51
N ARG A 231 -8.51 -5.04 -8.47
CA ARG A 231 -9.19 -4.62 -7.25
C ARG A 231 -8.70 -3.23 -6.84
N ALA A 232 -9.65 -2.37 -6.48
CA ALA A 232 -9.39 -1.01 -6.02
C ALA A 232 -10.62 -0.48 -5.24
N PHE A 233 -10.37 0.52 -4.40
CA PHE A 233 -11.40 1.38 -3.83
C PHE A 233 -11.88 2.39 -4.87
N GLY A 234 -13.13 2.87 -4.75
CA GLY A 234 -13.69 3.82 -5.71
C GLY A 234 -14.04 3.12 -7.02
N ASP A 235 -13.65 3.67 -8.16
CA ASP A 235 -13.88 3.06 -9.48
C ASP A 235 -15.36 2.69 -9.73
N MET A 236 -16.24 3.64 -9.43
CA MET A 236 -17.70 3.51 -9.45
C MET A 236 -18.22 2.79 -10.71
N ARG A 237 -17.65 3.11 -11.88
CA ARG A 237 -18.04 2.58 -13.20
C ARG A 237 -17.93 1.06 -13.34
N PHE A 238 -17.13 0.41 -12.49
CA PHE A 238 -16.95 -1.05 -12.48
C PHE A 238 -17.70 -1.76 -11.34
N LYS A 239 -18.46 -1.02 -10.52
CA LYS A 239 -19.14 -1.52 -9.33
C LYS A 239 -20.65 -1.27 -9.36
N THR A 240 -21.08 -0.03 -9.62
CA THR A 240 -22.51 0.34 -9.49
C THR A 240 -23.22 0.31 -10.84
N LYS A 241 -24.44 -0.24 -10.84
CA LYS A 241 -25.25 -0.55 -12.03
C LYS A 241 -25.88 0.70 -12.66
N LYS A 242 -25.08 1.59 -13.27
CA LYS A 242 -25.59 2.54 -14.27
C LYS A 242 -25.12 2.13 -15.68
N ASN A 243 -25.85 1.16 -16.23
CA ASN A 243 -26.16 0.94 -17.64
C ASN A 243 -25.11 0.77 -18.75
N GLU A 244 -23.78 0.73 -18.54
CA GLU A 244 -22.89 0.51 -19.70
C GLU A 244 -21.77 -0.54 -19.60
N LEU A 245 -21.41 -1.10 -18.46
CA LEU A 245 -20.48 -2.23 -18.40
C LEU A 245 -20.88 -3.21 -17.29
N VAL A 246 -20.55 -4.49 -17.48
CA VAL A 246 -21.08 -5.61 -16.69
C VAL A 246 -20.79 -5.41 -15.19
N PRO A 247 -21.78 -5.56 -14.29
CA PRO A 247 -21.60 -5.24 -12.88
C PRO A 247 -20.60 -6.17 -12.16
N CYS A 248 -19.86 -5.60 -11.20
CA CYS A 248 -18.95 -6.27 -10.24
C CYS A 248 -17.59 -6.73 -10.81
N LEU A 249 -16.96 -5.93 -11.68
CA LEU A 249 -15.65 -6.27 -12.26
C LEU A 249 -14.48 -5.99 -11.33
N LEU A 250 -14.58 -5.03 -10.41
CA LEU A 250 -13.48 -4.70 -9.52
C LEU A 250 -13.60 -5.29 -8.13
N VAL A 251 -14.81 -5.63 -7.65
CA VAL A 251 -14.92 -6.18 -6.29
C VAL A 251 -16.09 -7.13 -6.07
N ASN A 252 -15.75 -8.34 -5.63
CA ASN A 252 -16.41 -9.03 -4.52
C ASN A 252 -15.34 -9.20 -3.44
N PHE A 253 -15.60 -8.70 -2.24
CA PHE A 253 -14.63 -8.68 -1.15
C PHE A 253 -14.52 -10.03 -0.42
N GLU A 254 -15.33 -11.04 -0.80
CA GLU A 254 -15.27 -12.40 -0.21
C GLU A 254 -13.93 -13.14 -0.43
N ASP A 255 -13.06 -12.65 -1.32
CA ASP A 255 -11.77 -13.29 -1.65
C ASP A 255 -10.55 -12.47 -1.20
N TYR A 256 -10.62 -11.75 -0.09
CA TYR A 256 -9.44 -11.06 0.45
C TYR A 256 -8.32 -12.05 0.78
N LEU A 257 -7.21 -11.92 0.06
CA LEU A 257 -5.95 -12.53 0.45
C LEU A 257 -5.33 -11.69 1.58
N MET A 258 -5.94 -11.74 2.77
CA MET A 258 -5.28 -11.29 4.00
C MET A 258 -4.07 -12.20 4.21
N THR A 259 -2.89 -11.72 3.86
CA THR A 259 -1.65 -12.45 4.15
C THR A 259 -1.26 -12.12 5.59
N LEU A 260 -1.57 -13.06 6.49
CA LEU A 260 -1.10 -13.01 7.87
C LEU A 260 0.33 -13.55 7.92
N LEU A 261 1.27 -12.75 8.40
CA LEU A 261 2.58 -13.24 8.81
C LEU A 261 2.70 -13.09 10.31
N ARG A 262 2.67 -14.22 11.04
CA ARG A 262 3.12 -14.21 12.43
C ARG A 262 4.64 -14.08 12.43
N VAL A 263 5.13 -12.91 12.79
CA VAL A 263 6.56 -12.65 12.93
C VAL A 263 6.97 -13.07 14.34
N CYS A 264 7.13 -14.38 14.57
CA CYS A 264 7.72 -14.86 15.81
C CYS A 264 9.14 -14.29 15.94
N TYR A 265 9.31 -13.26 16.77
CA TYR A 265 10.62 -12.88 17.28
C TYR A 265 11.01 -13.92 18.34
N THR A 266 11.77 -14.95 17.96
CA THR A 266 12.63 -15.57 18.96
C THR A 266 13.77 -14.61 19.24
N LEU A 267 13.57 -13.69 20.19
CA LEU A 267 14.66 -13.06 20.92
C LEU A 267 15.30 -14.11 21.85
N SER A 268 15.82 -15.20 21.29
CA SER A 268 16.72 -16.12 21.98
C SER A 268 18.14 -15.86 21.49
N GLY A 269 18.60 -14.62 21.71
CA GLY A 269 20.01 -14.28 21.67
C GLY A 269 20.51 -14.23 23.11
N GLN A 270 20.91 -15.38 23.65
CA GLN A 270 21.86 -15.39 24.77
C GLN A 270 23.14 -14.72 24.25
N ILE A 271 23.55 -13.64 24.89
CA ILE A 271 24.96 -13.24 25.07
C ILE A 271 25.10 -12.85 26.53
#